data_AF-A0A7Y0HYH5-F1
#
_entry.id   AF-A0A7Y0HYH5-F1
#
_cell.length_a   1.000
_cell.length_b   1.000
_cell.length_c   1.000
_cell.angle_alpha   90.00
_cell.angle_beta   90.00
_cell.angle_gamma   90.00
#
_symmetry.space_group_name_H-M   'P 1'
#
loop_
_entity.id
_entity.type
_entity.pdbx_description
1 polymer ?
#
loop_
_entity_poly.entity_id
_entity_poly.type
_entity_poly.pdbx_seq_one_letter_code
_entity_poly.pdbx_strand_id
1 'polypeptide(L)'
;MSEPFWEGKTLKELEGKRIRAACDEFAIEGHLTKGIPGTLVIEITNRFLGEVFHEENGFAVPTEQSRPTVITLLDDPDYDRIGDFDDVRAGDIAVFSNGNRHQVTDVDPEDRIIRLRAIEAPAASVWADDRMFAYALRPKPQLPDKPGLWVDKNGDLWVFAATDPNVYQGTRLRHDGAWAVTGQRIHTYTDMFAGDNAPFHPYNPEVKA
;
A
#
# COMPACT_ATOMS: atom_id res chain seq x y z
N MET A 1 23.03 1.67 -15.82
CA MET A 1 22.58 2.09 -14.48
C MET A 1 21.41 3.03 -14.71
N SER A 2 20.25 2.78 -14.12
CA SER A 2 19.13 3.72 -14.19
C SER A 2 19.51 4.99 -13.45
N GLU A 3 19.16 6.16 -14.01
CA GLU A 3 19.30 7.44 -13.32
C GLU A 3 18.52 7.39 -11.98
N PRO A 4 19.04 8.02 -10.91
CA PRO A 4 18.32 8.11 -9.65
C PRO A 4 16.96 8.81 -9.83
N PHE A 5 15.92 8.34 -9.13
CA PHE A 5 14.55 8.85 -9.28
C PHE A 5 14.37 10.36 -8.97
N TRP A 6 15.35 10.95 -8.28
CA TRP A 6 15.37 12.35 -7.84
C TRP A 6 16.14 13.27 -8.80
N GLU A 7 16.92 12.72 -9.73
CA GLU A 7 17.73 13.52 -10.65
C GLU A 7 16.83 14.42 -11.52
N GLY A 8 17.17 15.71 -11.58
CA GLY A 8 16.40 16.73 -12.32
C GLY A 8 15.04 17.10 -11.71
N LYS A 9 14.70 16.62 -10.50
CA LYS A 9 13.43 16.96 -9.83
C LYS A 9 13.59 18.11 -8.84
N THR A 10 12.55 18.90 -8.67
CA THR A 10 12.44 19.92 -7.62
C THR A 10 12.08 19.28 -6.27
N LEU A 11 12.34 19.97 -5.15
CA LEU A 11 11.89 19.50 -3.83
C LEU A 11 10.35 19.33 -3.78
N LYS A 12 9.60 20.19 -4.47
CA LYS A 12 8.14 20.08 -4.52
C LYS A 12 7.67 18.80 -5.20
N GLU A 13 8.37 18.33 -6.23
CA GLU A 13 8.04 17.07 -6.90
C GLU A 13 8.40 15.84 -6.09
N LEU A 14 9.33 15.96 -5.15
CA LEU A 14 9.77 14.89 -4.25
C LEU A 14 9.00 14.84 -2.92
N GLU A 15 8.38 15.94 -2.51
CA GLU A 15 7.56 16.01 -1.31
C GLU A 15 6.47 14.93 -1.28
N GLY A 16 6.30 14.28 -0.13
CA GLY A 16 5.33 13.20 0.09
C GLY A 16 5.75 11.84 -0.48
N LYS A 17 6.85 11.74 -1.24
CA LYS A 17 7.34 10.43 -1.68
C LYS A 17 7.88 9.62 -0.51
N ARG A 18 7.52 8.35 -0.46
CA ARG A 18 8.11 7.40 0.47
C ARG A 18 9.45 6.93 -0.07
N ILE A 19 10.48 6.93 0.77
CA ILE A 19 11.82 6.52 0.40
C ILE A 19 12.42 5.60 1.44
N ARG A 20 13.45 4.87 1.03
CA ARG A 20 14.44 4.24 1.91
C ARG A 20 15.77 4.95 1.69
N ALA A 21 16.29 5.55 2.76
CA ALA A 21 17.63 6.12 2.80
C ALA A 21 18.53 5.18 3.61
N ALA A 22 19.55 4.61 2.97
CA ALA A 22 20.48 3.67 3.60
C ALA A 22 21.90 4.23 3.62
N CYS A 23 22.56 4.15 4.78
CA CYS A 23 24.00 4.32 4.95
C CYS A 23 24.61 2.99 5.42
N ASP A 24 25.93 2.95 5.60
CA ASP A 24 26.65 1.72 5.94
C ASP A 24 26.22 1.11 7.29
N GLU A 25 25.69 1.92 8.21
CA GLU A 25 25.35 1.51 9.57
C GLU A 25 23.84 1.27 9.79
N PHE A 26 22.97 1.91 8.99
CA PHE A 26 21.52 1.79 9.15
C PHE A 26 20.75 2.16 7.88
N ALA A 27 19.48 1.75 7.83
CA ALA A 27 18.53 2.22 6.83
C ALA A 27 17.27 2.78 7.50
N ILE A 28 16.76 3.88 6.94
CA ILE A 28 15.55 4.55 7.41
C ILE A 28 14.55 4.55 6.26
N GLU A 29 13.30 4.25 6.58
CA GLU A 29 12.18 4.36 5.67
C GLU A 29 11.17 5.39 6.18
N GLY A 30 10.58 6.17 5.29
CA GLY A 30 9.67 7.24 5.67
C GLY A 30 9.27 8.11 4.49
N HIS A 31 8.39 9.06 4.75
CA HIS A 31 7.95 10.03 3.75
C HIS A 31 8.85 11.26 3.77
N LEU A 32 9.16 11.80 2.59
CA LEU A 32 9.80 13.10 2.46
C LEU A 32 8.81 14.19 2.85
N THR A 33 9.20 14.99 3.84
CA THR A 33 8.42 16.16 4.29
C THR A 33 9.30 17.40 4.29
N LYS A 34 8.69 18.58 4.29
CA LYS A 34 9.41 19.85 4.36
C LYS A 34 10.16 19.96 5.69
N GLY A 35 11.46 20.22 5.60
CA GLY A 35 12.30 20.55 6.74
C GLY A 35 12.38 22.06 6.96
N ILE A 36 13.61 22.55 7.14
CA ILE A 36 13.90 23.98 7.07
C ILE A 36 13.73 24.50 5.63
N PRO A 37 13.63 25.82 5.41
CA PRO A 37 13.49 26.36 4.06
C PRO A 37 14.59 25.84 3.12
N GLY A 38 14.17 25.28 1.98
CA GLY A 38 15.09 24.72 0.99
C GLY A 38 15.52 23.26 1.25
N THR A 39 14.86 22.52 2.14
CA THR A 39 15.21 21.11 2.40
C THR A 39 14.00 20.16 2.50
N LEU A 40 14.23 18.90 2.15
CA LEU A 40 13.36 17.77 2.49
C LEU A 40 14.05 16.84 3.48
N VAL A 41 13.27 16.41 4.46
CA VAL A 41 13.69 15.53 5.55
C VAL A 41 12.86 14.24 5.56
N ILE A 42 13.39 13.20 6.16
CA ILE A 42 12.66 11.96 6.46
C ILE A 42 12.20 11.98 7.92
N GLU A 43 10.90 11.80 8.15
CA GLU A 43 10.33 11.75 9.50
C GLU A 43 10.48 10.36 10.11
N ILE A 44 11.14 10.28 11.27
CA ILE A 44 11.32 9.03 12.04
C ILE A 44 10.65 9.20 13.40
N THR A 45 9.59 8.42 13.63
CA THR A 45 8.90 8.26 14.93
C THR A 45 8.96 9.51 15.82
N ASN A 46 8.29 10.57 15.36
CA ASN A 46 7.99 11.81 16.10
C ASN A 46 9.17 12.64 16.67
N ARG A 47 10.45 12.33 16.38
CA ARG A 47 11.58 13.10 16.99
C ARG A 47 12.84 13.28 16.15
N PHE A 48 13.07 12.51 15.09
CA PHE A 48 14.29 12.64 14.30
C PHE A 48 13.95 13.02 12.85
N LEU A 49 14.50 14.13 12.39
CA LEU A 49 14.42 14.61 11.02
C LEU A 49 15.84 14.53 10.43
N GLY A 50 16.09 13.53 9.60
CA GLY A 50 17.32 13.48 8.80
C GLY A 50 17.08 14.26 7.52
N GLU A 51 17.90 15.28 7.24
CA GLU A 51 17.90 15.93 5.93
C GLU A 51 18.28 14.90 4.87
N VAL A 52 17.53 14.86 3.76
CA VAL A 52 17.77 13.95 2.65
C VAL A 52 18.12 14.73 1.39
N PHE A 53 17.39 15.80 1.11
CA PHE A 53 17.62 16.66 -0.04
C PHE A 53 17.68 18.12 0.37
N HIS A 54 18.49 18.90 -0.33
CA HIS A 54 18.45 20.35 -0.33
C HIS A 54 18.26 20.88 -1.75
N GLU A 55 17.84 22.14 -1.88
CA GLU A 55 17.71 22.78 -3.18
C GLU A 55 19.05 23.38 -3.62
N GLU A 56 19.51 23.00 -4.82
CA GLU A 56 20.63 23.62 -5.51
C GLU A 56 20.22 23.92 -6.95
N ASN A 57 20.37 25.17 -7.39
CA ASN A 57 19.99 25.63 -8.73
C ASN A 57 18.53 25.29 -9.13
N GLY A 58 17.62 25.24 -8.15
CA GLY A 58 16.21 24.89 -8.34
C GLY A 58 15.91 23.38 -8.40
N PHE A 59 16.91 22.52 -8.22
CA PHE A 59 16.76 21.07 -8.23
C PHE A 59 17.12 20.46 -6.87
N ALA A 60 16.56 19.29 -6.59
CA ALA A 60 16.84 18.52 -5.41
C ALA A 60 18.19 17.79 -5.54
N VAL A 61 19.08 18.02 -4.60
CA VAL A 61 20.38 17.37 -4.50
C VAL A 61 20.48 16.64 -3.17
N PRO A 62 20.93 15.37 -3.14
CA PRO A 62 21.15 14.65 -1.89
C PRO A 62 22.10 15.41 -0.97
N THR A 63 21.78 15.48 0.33
CA THR A 63 22.69 16.12 1.29
C THR A 63 23.91 15.23 1.56
N GLU A 64 25.09 15.84 1.62
CA GLU A 64 26.32 15.13 2.01
C GLU A 64 26.40 14.88 3.51
N GLN A 65 25.67 15.65 4.33
CA GLN A 65 25.77 15.60 5.79
C GLN A 65 25.26 14.28 6.38
N SER A 66 24.22 13.69 5.78
CA SER A 66 23.58 12.46 6.24
C SER A 66 24.16 11.19 5.60
N ARG A 67 25.02 11.34 4.58
CA ARG A 67 25.56 10.27 3.71
C ARG A 67 24.66 9.04 3.55
N PRO A 68 23.41 9.18 3.06
CA PRO A 68 22.73 8.01 2.54
C PRO A 68 23.51 7.54 1.29
N THR A 69 24.24 6.43 1.43
CA THR A 69 24.95 5.77 0.34
C THR A 69 23.98 5.35 -0.78
N VAL A 70 22.72 5.08 -0.44
CA VAL A 70 21.66 4.72 -1.39
C VAL A 70 20.33 5.34 -0.97
N ILE A 71 19.66 6.04 -1.90
CA ILE A 71 18.28 6.53 -1.74
C ILE A 71 17.39 5.80 -2.75
N THR A 72 16.44 5.02 -2.27
CA THR A 72 15.51 4.25 -3.11
C THR A 72 14.11 4.79 -2.93
N LEU A 73 13.40 5.02 -4.04
CA LEU A 73 11.97 5.31 -4.01
C LEU A 73 11.21 4.05 -3.61
N LEU A 74 10.40 4.13 -2.56
CA LEU A 74 9.54 3.05 -2.14
C LEU A 74 8.15 3.20 -2.74
N ASP A 75 7.53 2.06 -3.06
CA ASP A 75 6.11 2.02 -3.34
C ASP A 75 5.29 2.31 -2.06
N ASP A 76 4.03 2.67 -2.26
CA ASP A 76 3.06 2.96 -1.20
C ASP A 76 2.98 1.77 -0.22
N PRO A 77 3.12 1.99 1.11
CA PRO A 77 3.09 0.91 2.11
C PRO A 77 1.78 0.13 2.11
N ASP A 78 0.70 0.71 1.59
CA ASP A 78 -0.61 0.08 1.51
C ASP A 78 -0.70 -0.94 0.38
N TYR A 79 0.38 -1.14 -0.38
CA TYR A 79 0.42 -2.08 -1.49
C TYR A 79 1.66 -2.98 -1.41
N ASP A 80 1.47 -4.27 -1.70
CA ASP A 80 2.55 -5.21 -1.97
C ASP A 80 2.86 -5.20 -3.47
N ARG A 81 4.15 -5.14 -3.82
CA ARG A 81 4.59 -5.26 -5.21
C ARG A 81 4.63 -6.72 -5.63
N ILE A 82 3.91 -7.05 -6.69
CA ILE A 82 3.90 -8.35 -7.34
C ILE A 82 4.75 -8.24 -8.62
N GLY A 83 5.92 -8.88 -8.60
CA GLY A 83 6.86 -8.84 -9.74
C GLY A 83 6.59 -9.91 -10.79
N ASP A 84 5.96 -11.02 -10.39
CA ASP A 84 5.58 -12.10 -11.30
C ASP A 84 4.19 -11.84 -11.88
N PHE A 85 4.06 -11.94 -13.21
CA PHE A 85 2.78 -11.78 -13.88
C PHE A 85 1.79 -12.87 -13.47
N ASP A 86 2.27 -14.08 -13.22
CA ASP A 86 1.43 -15.23 -12.88
C ASP A 86 0.81 -15.10 -11.46
N ASP A 87 1.39 -14.25 -10.62
CA ASP A 87 0.88 -13.97 -9.27
C ASP A 87 -0.18 -12.87 -9.24
N VAL A 88 -0.44 -12.20 -10.36
CA VAL A 88 -1.44 -11.12 -10.47
C VAL A 88 -2.85 -11.67 -10.29
N ARG A 89 -3.72 -10.91 -9.61
CA ARG A 89 -5.11 -11.27 -9.33
C ARG A 89 -6.05 -10.10 -9.63
N ALA A 90 -7.33 -10.42 -9.81
CA ALA A 90 -8.37 -9.41 -9.84
C ALA A 90 -8.33 -8.56 -8.55
N GLY A 91 -8.45 -7.24 -8.71
CA GLY A 91 -8.30 -6.27 -7.62
C GLY A 91 -6.92 -5.61 -7.53
N ASP A 92 -5.89 -6.20 -8.14
CA ASP A 92 -4.57 -5.57 -8.23
C ASP A 92 -4.59 -4.37 -9.19
N ILE A 93 -3.55 -3.53 -9.11
CA ILE A 93 -3.27 -2.48 -10.08
C ILE A 93 -2.06 -2.91 -10.91
N ALA A 94 -2.27 -3.23 -12.18
CA ALA A 94 -1.18 -3.52 -13.10
C ALA A 94 -0.48 -2.21 -13.51
N VAL A 95 0.85 -2.22 -13.42
CA VAL A 95 1.73 -1.13 -13.87
C VAL A 95 2.49 -1.61 -15.10
N PHE A 96 2.34 -0.87 -16.19
CA PHE A 96 2.98 -1.17 -17.46
C PHE A 96 4.33 -0.44 -17.60
N SER A 97 5.19 -0.89 -18.50
CA SER A 97 6.53 -0.31 -18.71
C SER A 97 6.52 1.17 -19.09
N ASN A 98 5.40 1.66 -19.64
CA ASN A 98 5.18 3.08 -19.94
C ASN A 98 4.69 3.89 -18.72
N GLY A 99 4.55 3.27 -17.55
CA GLY A 99 4.09 3.87 -16.31
C GLY A 99 2.56 3.91 -16.14
N ASN A 100 1.78 3.47 -17.13
CA ASN A 100 0.33 3.44 -17.04
C ASN A 100 -0.14 2.44 -15.98
N ARG A 101 -1.22 2.81 -15.29
CA ARG A 101 -1.79 2.03 -14.18
C ARG A 101 -3.24 1.69 -14.49
N HIS A 102 -3.58 0.41 -14.41
CA HIS A 102 -4.93 -0.05 -14.66
C HIS A 102 -5.37 -1.07 -13.62
N GLN A 103 -6.63 -0.96 -13.18
CA GLN A 103 -7.21 -1.95 -12.28
C GLN A 103 -7.41 -3.27 -13.03
N VAL A 104 -6.86 -4.35 -12.48
CA VAL A 104 -7.08 -5.71 -12.94
C VAL A 104 -8.47 -6.14 -12.49
N THR A 105 -9.33 -6.49 -13.44
CA THR A 105 -10.70 -6.94 -13.18
C THR A 105 -10.87 -8.43 -13.27
N ASP A 106 -9.99 -9.11 -14.01
CA ASP A 106 -10.05 -10.55 -14.22
C ASP A 106 -8.67 -11.06 -14.68
N VAL A 107 -8.41 -12.35 -14.50
CA VAL A 107 -7.14 -13.00 -14.88
C VAL A 107 -7.44 -14.32 -15.56
N ASP A 108 -6.87 -14.52 -16.75
CA ASP A 108 -6.84 -15.81 -17.43
C ASP A 108 -5.44 -16.42 -17.27
N PRO A 109 -5.27 -17.41 -16.37
CA PRO A 109 -3.97 -18.01 -16.10
C PRO A 109 -3.52 -18.97 -17.20
N GLU A 110 -4.42 -19.51 -18.02
CA GLU A 110 -4.04 -20.44 -19.10
C GLU A 110 -3.37 -19.69 -20.25
N ASP A 111 -3.94 -18.52 -20.60
CA ASP A 111 -3.44 -17.70 -21.70
C ASP A 111 -2.44 -16.62 -21.26
N ARG A 112 -2.14 -16.51 -19.95
CA ARG A 112 -1.31 -15.44 -19.35
C ARG A 112 -1.78 -14.05 -19.77
N ILE A 113 -3.06 -13.78 -19.59
CA ILE A 113 -3.67 -12.49 -19.93
C ILE A 113 -4.43 -11.94 -18.72
N ILE A 114 -4.27 -10.64 -18.46
CA ILE A 114 -5.06 -9.92 -17.48
C ILE A 114 -6.08 -9.02 -18.18
N ARG A 115 -7.29 -8.97 -17.62
CA ARG A 115 -8.33 -8.04 -18.06
C ARG A 115 -8.24 -6.77 -17.23
N LEU A 116 -8.18 -5.63 -17.92
CA LEU A 116 -8.04 -4.33 -17.29
C LEU A 116 -9.32 -3.52 -17.45
N ARG A 117 -9.67 -2.75 -16.42
CA ARG A 117 -10.64 -1.66 -16.55
C ARG A 117 -9.95 -0.46 -17.19
N ALA A 118 -10.44 -0.04 -18.36
CA ALA A 118 -10.04 1.24 -18.93
C ALA A 118 -10.67 2.36 -18.08
N ILE A 119 -9.83 3.15 -17.38
CA ILE A 119 -10.30 4.26 -16.54
C ILE A 119 -11.07 5.29 -17.38
N GLU A 120 -10.66 5.49 -18.63
CA GLU A 120 -11.25 6.45 -19.57
C GLU A 120 -12.56 5.95 -20.22
N ALA A 121 -12.86 4.65 -20.11
CA ALA A 121 -14.06 4.04 -20.68
C ALA A 121 -14.53 2.88 -19.78
N PRO A 122 -15.36 3.13 -18.75
CA PRO A 122 -15.75 2.13 -17.76
C PRO A 122 -16.44 0.87 -18.33
N ALA A 123 -16.98 0.97 -19.55
CA ALA A 123 -17.61 -0.14 -20.28
C ALA A 123 -16.64 -0.89 -21.21
N ALA A 124 -15.42 -0.38 -21.41
CA ALA A 124 -14.39 -1.01 -22.21
C ALA A 124 -13.42 -1.75 -21.28
N SER A 125 -13.35 -3.07 -21.46
CA SER A 125 -12.28 -3.88 -20.88
C SER A 125 -11.26 -4.19 -21.97
N VAL A 126 -9.99 -3.99 -21.66
CA VAL A 126 -8.89 -4.36 -22.55
C VAL A 126 -8.16 -5.56 -21.96
N TRP A 127 -7.70 -6.44 -22.84
CA TRP A 127 -6.87 -7.57 -22.48
C TRP A 127 -5.41 -7.19 -22.67
N ALA A 128 -4.57 -7.49 -21.70
CA ALA A 128 -3.15 -7.23 -21.75
C ALA A 128 -2.37 -8.50 -21.38
N ASP A 129 -1.36 -8.82 -22.20
CA ASP A 129 -0.38 -9.86 -21.93
C ASP A 129 0.84 -9.30 -21.18
N ASP A 130 1.76 -10.19 -20.83
CA ASP A 130 2.94 -9.91 -20.01
C ASP A 130 4.02 -9.04 -20.70
N ARG A 131 3.95 -8.83 -22.02
CA ARG A 131 5.05 -8.16 -22.78
C ARG A 131 5.27 -6.71 -22.38
N MET A 132 4.25 -6.04 -21.86
CA MET A 132 4.32 -4.64 -21.41
C MET A 132 4.19 -4.51 -19.90
N PHE A 133 4.10 -5.63 -19.19
CA PHE A 133 3.97 -5.66 -17.73
C PHE A 133 5.30 -5.29 -17.09
N ALA A 134 5.26 -4.39 -16.11
CA ALA A 134 6.43 -4.07 -15.29
C ALA A 134 6.30 -4.72 -13.90
N TYR A 135 5.16 -4.54 -13.24
CA TYR A 135 4.80 -5.12 -11.95
C TYR A 135 3.31 -4.86 -11.67
N ALA A 136 2.74 -5.51 -10.66
CA ALA A 136 1.44 -5.14 -10.11
C ALA A 136 1.56 -4.65 -8.67
N LEU A 137 0.59 -3.86 -8.24
CA LEU A 137 0.42 -3.40 -6.86
C LEU A 137 -0.84 -4.04 -6.30
N ARG A 138 -0.67 -4.89 -5.29
CA ARG A 138 -1.77 -5.51 -4.56
C ARG A 138 -2.07 -4.70 -3.32
N PRO A 139 -3.27 -4.09 -3.17
CA PRO A 139 -3.63 -3.46 -1.91
C PRO A 139 -3.51 -4.45 -0.76
N LYS A 140 -2.80 -4.09 0.30
CA LYS A 140 -2.74 -4.87 1.52
C LYS A 140 -4.15 -5.00 2.09
N PRO A 141 -4.51 -6.18 2.62
CA PRO A 141 -5.74 -6.32 3.39
C PRO A 141 -5.83 -5.23 4.46
N GLN A 142 -6.86 -4.39 4.42
CA GLN A 142 -7.14 -3.46 5.52
C GLN A 142 -7.71 -4.28 6.67
N LEU A 143 -6.84 -4.68 7.59
CA LEU A 143 -7.21 -5.44 8.77
C LEU A 143 -7.53 -4.49 9.94
N PRO A 144 -8.35 -4.93 10.91
CA PRO A 144 -8.56 -4.21 12.16
C PRO A 144 -7.24 -3.92 12.88
N ASP A 145 -7.00 -2.65 13.18
CA ASP A 145 -5.79 -2.15 13.85
C ASP A 145 -5.99 -1.93 15.36
N LYS A 146 -7.24 -2.03 15.82
CA LYS A 146 -7.65 -1.90 17.22
C LYS A 146 -8.87 -2.77 17.54
N PRO A 147 -9.10 -3.11 18.83
CA PRO A 147 -10.32 -3.79 19.24
C PRO A 147 -11.56 -2.97 18.89
N GLY A 148 -12.66 -3.65 18.53
CA GLY A 148 -13.91 -2.98 18.20
C GLY A 148 -14.84 -3.79 17.31
N LEU A 149 -15.92 -3.14 16.89
CA LEU A 149 -16.84 -3.65 15.89
C LEU A 149 -16.38 -3.22 14.49
N TRP A 150 -16.30 -4.17 13.59
CA TRP A 150 -15.82 -3.98 12.22
C TRP A 150 -16.77 -4.64 11.23
N VAL A 151 -16.90 -4.07 10.05
CA VAL A 151 -17.65 -4.64 8.92
C VAL A 151 -16.65 -5.05 7.86
N ASP A 152 -16.79 -6.27 7.34
CA ASP A 152 -15.91 -6.81 6.29
C ASP A 152 -16.39 -6.44 4.87
N LYS A 153 -15.68 -6.88 3.83
CA LYS A 153 -16.03 -6.55 2.44
C LYS A 153 -17.40 -7.06 1.99
N ASN A 154 -17.93 -8.08 2.66
CA ASN A 154 -19.22 -8.69 2.35
C ASN A 154 -20.35 -8.07 3.18
N GLY A 155 -20.04 -7.10 4.05
CA GLY A 155 -21.01 -6.47 4.93
C GLY A 155 -21.26 -7.25 6.23
N ASP A 156 -20.48 -8.29 6.53
CA ASP A 156 -20.63 -9.04 7.77
C ASP A 156 -20.03 -8.28 8.95
N LEU A 157 -20.71 -8.35 10.09
CA LEU A 157 -20.26 -7.70 11.32
C LEU A 157 -19.32 -8.62 12.10
N TRP A 158 -18.24 -8.04 12.61
CA TRP A 158 -17.20 -8.72 13.36
C TRP A 158 -16.90 -7.99 14.66
N VAL A 159 -16.60 -8.74 15.72
CA VAL A 159 -16.02 -8.23 16.96
C VAL A 159 -14.56 -8.63 17.01
N PHE A 160 -13.66 -7.66 17.09
CA PHE A 160 -12.24 -7.89 17.32
C PHE A 160 -11.89 -7.51 18.76
N ALA A 161 -11.31 -8.43 19.52
CA ALA A 161 -10.86 -8.20 20.89
C ALA A 161 -9.36 -8.45 21.02
N ALA A 162 -8.66 -7.61 21.79
CA ALA A 162 -7.25 -7.83 22.11
C ALA A 162 -7.10 -9.08 22.97
N THR A 163 -6.27 -10.01 22.50
CA THR A 163 -5.85 -11.19 23.25
C THR A 163 -4.41 -11.04 23.75
N ASP A 164 -3.57 -10.32 22.99
CA ASP A 164 -2.20 -9.93 23.32
C ASP A 164 -1.94 -8.52 22.77
N PRO A 165 -0.84 -7.83 23.15
CA PRO A 165 -0.57 -6.44 22.76
C PRO A 165 -0.62 -6.15 21.25
N ASN A 166 -0.49 -7.17 20.40
CA ASN A 166 -0.53 -7.04 18.93
C ASN A 166 -1.37 -8.13 18.25
N VAL A 167 -2.21 -8.86 18.99
CA VAL A 167 -3.05 -9.92 18.42
C VAL A 167 -4.50 -9.64 18.79
N TYR A 168 -5.32 -9.33 17.80
CA TYR A 168 -6.77 -9.26 17.94
C TYR A 168 -7.41 -10.54 17.44
N GLN A 169 -8.32 -11.10 18.22
CA GLN A 169 -9.15 -12.21 17.80
C GLN A 169 -10.48 -11.68 17.27
N GLY A 170 -10.76 -11.96 15.99
CA GLY A 170 -12.01 -11.66 15.31
C GLY A 170 -13.04 -12.76 15.51
N THR A 171 -14.28 -12.37 15.79
CA THR A 171 -15.43 -13.26 15.85
C THR A 171 -16.54 -12.71 14.96
N ARG A 172 -16.97 -13.49 13.97
CA ARG A 172 -18.07 -13.09 13.07
C ARG A 172 -19.42 -13.20 13.78
N LEU A 173 -20.22 -12.15 13.64
CA LEU A 173 -21.59 -12.09 14.09
C LEU A 173 -22.51 -12.28 12.88
N ARG A 174 -23.28 -13.36 12.86
CA ARG A 174 -24.29 -13.58 11.83
C ARG A 174 -25.66 -13.16 12.36
N HIS A 175 -26.44 -12.49 11.53
CA HIS A 175 -27.83 -12.18 11.79
C HIS A 175 -28.74 -13.05 10.92
N ASP A 176 -29.17 -14.20 11.45
CA ASP A 176 -30.14 -15.10 10.82
C ASP A 176 -31.34 -15.26 11.75
N GLY A 177 -32.19 -14.22 11.81
CA GLY A 177 -33.34 -14.14 12.72
C GLY A 177 -33.02 -13.87 14.21
N ALA A 178 -31.77 -14.10 14.64
CA ALA A 178 -31.21 -13.68 15.92
C ALA A 178 -29.68 -13.49 15.79
N TRP A 179 -29.08 -12.68 16.66
CA TRP A 179 -27.62 -12.53 16.73
C TRP A 179 -27.00 -13.82 17.26
N ALA A 180 -26.29 -14.54 16.39
CA ALA A 180 -25.57 -15.75 16.76
C ALA A 180 -24.08 -15.56 16.49
N VAL A 181 -23.26 -15.94 17.50
CA VAL A 181 -21.82 -16.05 17.34
C VAL A 181 -21.54 -17.29 16.48
N THR A 182 -21.15 -17.08 15.23
CA THR A 182 -20.64 -18.18 14.39
C THR A 182 -19.15 -18.28 14.66
N GLY A 183 -18.71 -19.38 15.28
CA GLY A 183 -17.40 -19.56 15.90
C GLY A 183 -16.16 -19.52 14.97
N GLN A 184 -16.16 -18.75 13.90
CA GLN A 184 -14.98 -18.50 13.09
C GLN A 184 -14.07 -17.51 13.85
N ARG A 185 -13.04 -18.06 14.49
CA ARG A 185 -11.97 -17.29 15.14
C ARG A 185 -10.92 -16.96 14.09
N ILE A 186 -10.64 -15.67 13.90
CA ILE A 186 -9.53 -15.19 13.08
C ILE A 186 -8.50 -14.52 14.00
N HIS A 187 -7.22 -14.85 13.87
CA HIS A 187 -6.14 -14.14 14.55
C HIS A 187 -5.60 -13.03 13.64
N THR A 188 -5.50 -11.79 14.12
CA THR A 188 -5.03 -10.67 13.28
C THR A 188 -3.53 -10.44 13.38
N TYR A 189 -2.99 -9.75 12.36
CA TYR A 189 -1.60 -9.43 12.06
C TYR A 189 -0.72 -10.51 11.41
N THR A 190 -1.11 -11.79 11.42
CA THR A 190 -0.29 -12.87 10.82
C THR A 190 -1.07 -13.92 10.03
N ASP A 191 -2.40 -13.84 9.96
CA ASP A 191 -3.22 -14.92 9.44
C ASP A 191 -3.76 -14.65 8.03
N MET A 192 -3.52 -15.57 7.10
CA MET A 192 -4.03 -15.54 5.73
C MET A 192 -5.57 -15.48 5.69
N PHE A 193 -6.25 -16.05 6.69
CA PHE A 193 -7.72 -16.07 6.77
C PHE A 193 -8.37 -14.70 6.99
N ALA A 194 -7.66 -13.75 7.60
CA ALA A 194 -8.15 -12.38 7.77
C ALA A 194 -8.19 -11.65 6.42
N GLY A 195 -7.21 -11.91 5.55
CA GLY A 195 -7.12 -11.32 4.22
C GLY A 195 -8.31 -11.64 3.32
N ASP A 196 -8.88 -12.83 3.46
CA ASP A 196 -10.02 -13.27 2.64
C ASP A 196 -11.30 -12.45 2.87
N ASN A 197 -11.44 -11.84 4.05
CA ASN A 197 -12.62 -11.06 4.43
C ASN A 197 -12.37 -9.54 4.34
N ALA A 198 -11.11 -9.12 4.25
CA ALA A 198 -10.74 -7.72 4.11
C ALA A 198 -11.22 -7.08 2.78
N PRO A 199 -11.33 -5.74 2.68
CA PRO A 199 -11.06 -4.77 3.75
C PRO A 199 -12.10 -4.80 4.87
N PHE A 200 -11.66 -4.45 6.08
CA PHE A 200 -12.51 -4.20 7.22
C PHE A 200 -12.63 -2.69 7.47
N HIS A 201 -13.81 -2.25 7.86
CA HIS A 201 -14.08 -0.85 8.24
C HIS A 201 -14.74 -0.78 9.62
N PRO A 202 -14.47 0.26 10.43
CA PRO A 202 -15.15 0.42 11.72
C PRO A 202 -16.66 0.47 11.53
N TYR A 203 -17.41 -0.32 12.29
CA TYR A 203 -18.86 -0.25 12.27
C TYR A 203 -19.33 1.10 12.82
N ASN A 204 -20.02 1.88 11.99
CA ASN A 204 -20.66 3.12 12.38
C ASN A 204 -22.19 2.96 12.27
N PRO A 205 -22.94 2.94 13.39
CA PRO A 205 -24.39 2.75 13.38
C PRO A 205 -25.17 3.91 12.72
N GLU A 206 -24.52 5.02 12.37
CA GLU A 206 -25.18 6.22 11.85
C GLU A 206 -25.29 6.29 10.31
N VAL A 207 -24.77 5.31 9.57
CA VAL A 207 -24.99 5.25 8.11
C VAL A 207 -26.29 4.51 7.83
N LYS A 208 -27.41 5.24 7.78
CA LYS A 208 -28.64 4.74 7.16
C LYS A 208 -28.41 4.57 5.66
N ALA A 209 -28.84 3.41 5.15
CA ALA A 209 -28.91 3.05 3.73
C ALA A 209 -29.70 4.08 2.89
#